data_AF-A0A3N5YD01-F1
#
_entry.id   AF-A0A3N5YD01-F1
#
_cell.length_a   1.000
_cell.length_b   1.000
_cell.length_c   1.000
_cell.angle_alpha   90.00
_cell.angle_beta   90.00
_cell.angle_gamma   90.00
#
_symmetry.space_group_name_H-M   'P 1'
#
loop_
_entity.id
_entity.type
_entity.pdbx_description
1 polymer ?
#
loop_
_entity_poly.entity_id
_entity_poly.type
_entity_poly.pdbx_seq_one_letter_code
_entity_poly.pdbx_strand_id
1 'polypeptide(L)'
;MHTEHHHWWSPRLNRGMEIKVYGHWGKPFIVFPCSRGRYFDFEGMGMVAEIAAFINAGRIKLYAVDSVDAESWYNTGISPADRNARHDAYDAYLVQEVVPFMRAHCGNPDERPMATGCSMGAYHAVNFFLK
;
A
#
# COMPACT_ATOMS: atom_id res chain seq x y z
N MET A 1 -19.27 -1.20 -7.18
CA MET A 1 -17.98 -1.10 -6.47
C MET A 1 -17.65 0.36 -6.26
N HIS A 2 -17.46 0.78 -5.01
CA HIS A 2 -17.02 2.14 -4.68
C HIS A 2 -15.49 2.21 -4.83
N THR A 3 -14.99 3.21 -5.55
CA THR A 3 -13.56 3.39 -5.80
C THR A 3 -13.17 4.84 -5.59
N GLU A 4 -12.07 5.06 -4.88
CA GLU A 4 -11.54 6.39 -4.61
C GLU A 4 -10.06 6.45 -4.99
N HIS A 5 -9.60 7.65 -5.34
CA HIS A 5 -8.20 7.93 -5.61
C HIS A 5 -7.73 9.03 -4.68
N HIS A 6 -6.65 8.76 -3.95
CA HIS A 6 -6.07 9.67 -2.98
C HIS A 6 -4.61 9.90 -3.37
N HIS A 7 -4.20 11.16 -3.36
CA HIS A 7 -2.79 11.53 -3.54
C HIS A 7 -2.40 12.60 -2.53
N TRP A 8 -1.16 12.52 -2.09
CA TRP A 8 -0.54 13.59 -1.33
C TRP A 8 0.98 13.60 -1.49
N TRP A 9 1.58 14.71 -1.09
CA TRP A 9 3.03 14.81 -0.98
C TRP A 9 3.50 14.15 0.33
N SER A 10 4.32 13.10 0.23
CA SER A 10 4.94 12.48 1.40
C SER A 10 6.21 13.25 1.78
N PRO A 11 6.27 13.89 2.96
CA PRO A 11 7.49 14.48 3.47
C PRO A 11 8.56 13.43 3.81
N ARG A 12 8.16 12.19 4.11
CA ARG A 12 9.09 11.07 4.36
C ARG A 12 9.83 10.65 3.10
N LEU A 13 9.15 10.69 1.95
CA LEU A 13 9.71 10.26 0.67
C LEU A 13 10.14 11.42 -0.24
N ASN A 14 9.79 12.66 0.11
CA ASN A 14 10.01 13.86 -0.69
C ASN A 14 9.49 13.73 -2.13
N ARG A 15 8.29 13.17 -2.28
CA ARG A 15 7.60 12.98 -3.56
C ARG A 15 6.09 12.84 -3.38
N GLY A 16 5.36 12.99 -4.48
CA GLY A 16 3.95 12.59 -4.55
C GLY A 16 3.80 11.06 -4.46
N MET A 17 2.83 10.63 -3.66
CA MET A 17 2.44 9.24 -3.50
C MET A 17 0.94 9.09 -3.75
N GLU A 18 0.56 7.94 -4.33
CA GLU A 18 -0.79 7.65 -4.77
C GLU A 18 -1.33 6.41 -4.05
N ILE A 19 -2.63 6.43 -3.78
CA ILE A 19 -3.38 5.30 -3.22
C ILE A 19 -4.71 5.19 -3.96
N LYS A 20 -5.07 3.95 -4.31
CA LYS A 20 -6.42 3.65 -4.81
C LYS A 20 -7.16 2.77 -3.81
N VAL A 21 -8.35 3.21 -3.44
CA VAL A 21 -9.18 2.56 -2.43
C VAL A 21 -10.37 1.89 -3.09
N TYR A 22 -10.67 0.65 -2.69
CA TYR A 22 -11.80 -0.12 -3.19
C TYR A 22 -12.68 -0.58 -2.03
N GLY A 23 -13.98 -0.31 -2.14
CA GLY A 23 -14.98 -0.64 -1.13
C GLY A 23 -15.37 0.54 -0.26
N HIS A 24 -16.55 0.44 0.35
CA HIS A 24 -17.09 1.47 1.23
C HIS A 24 -16.79 1.15 2.71
N TRP A 25 -16.83 -0.13 3.08
CA TRP A 25 -16.64 -0.62 4.45
C TRP A 25 -15.98 -2.01 4.48
N GLY A 26 -15.56 -2.44 5.66
CA GLY A 26 -15.05 -3.78 5.93
C GLY A 26 -13.67 -3.77 6.58
N LYS A 27 -13.11 -4.96 6.80
CA LYS A 27 -11.75 -5.08 7.32
C LYS A 27 -10.78 -4.44 6.33
N PRO A 28 -9.94 -3.46 6.73
CA PRO A 28 -9.05 -2.81 5.79
C PRO A 28 -7.83 -3.70 5.49
N PHE A 29 -7.46 -3.74 4.21
CA PHE A 29 -6.24 -4.36 3.72
C PHE A 29 -5.37 -3.30 3.07
N ILE A 30 -4.12 -3.21 3.49
CA ILE A 30 -3.07 -2.54 2.70
C ILE A 30 -2.56 -3.54 1.66
N VAL A 31 -2.56 -3.11 0.39
CA VAL A 31 -2.20 -3.95 -0.75
C VAL A 31 -0.95 -3.41 -1.40
N PHE A 32 0.13 -4.21 -1.35
CA PHE A 32 1.41 -3.89 -1.97
C PHE A 32 1.47 -4.47 -3.39
N PRO A 33 1.93 -3.68 -4.37
CA PRO A 33 2.06 -4.16 -5.74
C PRO A 33 3.25 -5.12 -5.88
N CYS A 34 3.31 -5.81 -7.02
CA CYS A 34 4.49 -6.59 -7.42
C CYS A 34 5.72 -5.68 -7.62
N SER A 35 6.88 -6.29 -7.89
CA SER A 35 8.15 -5.59 -8.11
C SER A 35 8.02 -4.38 -9.03
N ARG A 36 8.40 -3.18 -8.53
CA ARG A 36 8.33 -1.91 -9.29
C ARG A 36 6.93 -1.54 -9.77
N GLY A 37 5.91 -2.16 -9.18
CA GLY A 37 4.53 -1.94 -9.53
C GLY A 37 3.97 -0.68 -8.89
N ARG A 38 2.80 -0.30 -9.36
CA ARG A 38 2.06 0.90 -9.01
C ARG A 38 0.77 0.55 -8.30
N TYR A 39 0.20 1.52 -7.60
CA TYR A 39 -1.07 1.41 -6.88
C TYR A 39 -2.25 0.85 -7.71
N PHE A 40 -2.23 0.96 -9.04
CA PHE A 40 -3.28 0.44 -9.92
C PHE A 40 -3.05 -0.99 -10.41
N ASP A 41 -1.86 -1.58 -10.20
CA ASP A 41 -1.51 -2.88 -10.80
C ASP A 41 -2.35 -4.02 -10.23
N PHE A 42 -2.72 -3.96 -8.95
CA PHE A 42 -3.55 -5.00 -8.34
C PHE A 42 -4.91 -5.12 -9.04
N GLU A 43 -5.52 -4.00 -9.43
CA GLU A 43 -6.73 -3.99 -10.26
C GLU A 43 -6.43 -4.30 -11.72
N GLY A 44 -5.36 -3.74 -12.29
CA GLY A 44 -4.98 -3.98 -13.68
C GLY A 44 -4.68 -5.45 -13.98
N MET A 45 -4.26 -6.21 -12.97
CA MET A 45 -4.05 -7.66 -13.02
C MET A 45 -5.31 -8.49 -12.70
N GLY A 46 -6.47 -7.85 -12.57
CA GLY A 46 -7.77 -8.51 -12.37
C GLY A 46 -8.11 -8.89 -10.93
N MET A 47 -7.19 -8.72 -9.96
CA MET A 47 -7.41 -9.20 -8.60
C MET A 47 -8.64 -8.57 -7.95
N VAL A 48 -8.86 -7.27 -8.13
CA VAL A 48 -10.04 -6.57 -7.58
C VAL A 48 -11.34 -7.15 -8.12
N ALA A 49 -11.39 -7.53 -9.40
CA ALA A 49 -12.58 -8.13 -10.01
C ALA A 49 -12.88 -9.50 -9.40
N GLU A 50 -11.86 -10.34 -9.21
CA GLU A 50 -12.01 -11.68 -8.63
C GLU A 50 -12.58 -11.67 -7.21
N ILE A 51 -12.22 -10.67 -6.39
CA ILE A 51 -12.71 -10.53 -5.00
C ILE A 51 -13.81 -9.48 -4.83
N ALA A 52 -14.40 -8.99 -5.93
CA ALA A 52 -15.38 -7.91 -5.93
C ALA A 52 -16.61 -8.21 -5.04
N ALA A 53 -17.03 -9.47 -4.94
CA ALA A 53 -18.15 -9.87 -4.09
C ALA A 53 -17.92 -9.51 -2.61
N PHE A 54 -16.69 -9.70 -2.10
CA PHE A 54 -16.35 -9.36 -0.71
C PHE A 54 -16.27 -7.84 -0.50
N ILE A 55 -15.74 -7.12 -1.49
CA ILE A 55 -15.62 -5.66 -1.47
C ILE A 55 -17.01 -5.01 -1.46
N ASN A 56 -17.88 -5.43 -2.40
CA ASN A 56 -19.22 -4.86 -2.53
C ASN A 56 -20.10 -5.17 -1.30
N ALA A 57 -19.95 -6.36 -0.72
CA ALA A 57 -20.63 -6.76 0.51
C ALA A 57 -20.13 -6.04 1.78
N GLY A 58 -19.12 -5.17 1.67
CA GLY A 58 -18.56 -4.44 2.81
C GLY A 58 -17.80 -5.34 3.79
N ARG A 59 -17.32 -6.50 3.34
CA ARG A 59 -16.54 -7.43 4.17
C ARG A 59 -15.07 -7.01 4.26
N ILE A 60 -14.54 -6.48 3.16
CA ILE A 60 -13.16 -6.01 3.04
C ILE A 60 -13.13 -4.66 2.34
N LYS A 61 -12.14 -3.83 2.70
CA LYS A 61 -11.84 -2.56 2.05
C LYS A 61 -10.36 -2.54 1.69
N LEU A 62 -10.03 -2.33 0.42
CA LEU A 62 -8.66 -2.41 -0.08
C LEU A 62 -8.05 -1.02 -0.21
N TYR A 63 -6.78 -0.89 0.18
CA TYR A 63 -5.97 0.31 0.04
C TYR A 63 -4.70 -0.08 -0.73
N ALA A 64 -4.74 0.05 -2.05
CA ALA A 64 -3.62 -0.27 -2.92
C ALA A 64 -2.65 0.91 -2.96
N VAL A 65 -1.42 0.68 -2.49
CA VAL A 65 -0.39 1.73 -2.35
C VAL A 65 0.62 1.68 -3.48
N ASP A 66 1.26 2.82 -3.76
CA ASP A 66 2.45 2.85 -4.59
C ASP A 66 3.67 2.19 -3.93
N SER A 67 4.61 1.72 -4.75
CA SER A 67 5.92 1.24 -4.29
C SER A 67 7.05 2.25 -4.57
N VAL A 68 8.18 2.07 -3.87
CA VAL A 68 9.45 2.75 -4.18
C VAL A 68 10.54 1.75 -4.58
N ASP A 69 10.16 0.58 -5.06
CA ASP A 69 11.08 -0.52 -5.39
C ASP A 69 12.18 -0.10 -6.36
N ALA A 70 11.81 0.65 -7.39
CA ALA A 70 12.73 1.14 -8.41
C ALA A 70 13.78 2.11 -7.85
N GLU A 71 13.52 2.74 -6.71
CA GLU A 71 14.42 3.67 -6.02
C GLU A 71 15.19 3.01 -4.87
N SER A 72 14.74 1.84 -4.42
CA SER A 72 15.30 1.08 -3.31
C SER A 72 15.90 -0.25 -3.80
N TRP A 73 15.21 -1.37 -3.59
CA TRP A 73 15.74 -2.71 -3.81
C TRP A 73 16.14 -3.00 -5.25
N TYR A 74 15.49 -2.36 -6.22
CA TYR A 74 15.81 -2.50 -7.64
C TYR A 74 16.73 -1.40 -8.18
N ASN A 75 17.20 -0.48 -7.33
CA ASN A 75 18.14 0.55 -7.73
C ASN A 75 19.59 0.06 -7.60
N THR A 76 20.04 -0.73 -8.57
CA THR A 76 21.40 -1.31 -8.53
C THR A 76 22.52 -0.29 -8.75
N GLY A 77 22.18 0.94 -9.13
CA GLY A 77 23.14 2.03 -9.38
C GLY A 77 23.58 2.80 -8.13
N ILE A 78 22.96 2.56 -6.96
CA ILE A 78 23.33 3.17 -5.68
C ILE A 78 23.83 2.14 -4.67
N SER A 79 24.45 2.61 -3.58
CA SER A 79 25.00 1.73 -2.55
C SER A 79 23.89 0.94 -1.84
N PRO A 80 24.18 -0.27 -1.30
CA PRO A 80 23.20 -1.01 -0.50
C PRO A 80 22.65 -0.22 0.69
N ALA A 81 23.47 0.64 1.31
CA ALA A 81 23.05 1.51 2.41
C ALA A 81 22.00 2.53 1.96
N ASP A 82 22.17 3.13 0.78
CA ASP A 82 21.20 4.09 0.23
C ASP A 82 19.88 3.41 -0.14
N ARG A 83 19.93 2.17 -0.67
CA ARG A 83 18.72 1.38 -0.94
C ARG A 83 17.95 1.11 0.34
N ASN A 84 18.66 0.72 1.40
CA ASN A 84 18.06 0.48 2.71
C ASN A 84 17.46 1.77 3.29
N ALA A 85 18.18 2.88 3.25
CA ALA A 85 17.67 4.18 3.71
C ALA A 85 16.41 4.62 2.94
N ARG A 86 16.35 4.34 1.63
CA ARG A 86 15.15 4.61 0.83
C ARG A 86 13.97 3.72 1.23
N HIS A 87 14.22 2.45 1.54
CA HIS A 87 13.18 1.54 2.03
C HIS A 87 12.71 1.91 3.44
N ASP A 88 13.60 2.30 4.34
CA ASP A 88 13.24 2.80 5.68
C ASP A 88 12.35 4.04 5.62
N ALA A 89 12.63 4.96 4.68
CA ALA A 89 11.78 6.11 4.41
C ALA A 89 10.38 5.71 3.91
N TYR A 90 10.28 4.65 3.11
CA TYR A 90 9.00 4.10 2.65
C TYR A 90 8.22 3.45 3.78
N ASP A 91 8.88 2.70 4.66
CA ASP A 91 8.22 2.15 5.83
C ASP A 91 7.71 3.26 6.76
N ALA A 92 8.48 4.35 6.93
CA ALA A 92 8.03 5.52 7.67
C ALA A 92 6.80 6.18 7.03
N TYR A 93 6.74 6.27 5.70
CA TYR A 93 5.55 6.73 4.96
C TYR A 93 4.34 5.82 5.26
N LEU A 94 4.51 4.50 5.18
CA LEU A 94 3.41 3.56 5.44
C LEU A 94 2.88 3.68 6.87
N VAL A 95 3.77 3.65 7.86
CA VAL A 95 3.39 3.64 9.29
C VAL A 95 2.86 4.99 9.76
N GLN A 96 3.43 6.09 9.28
CA GLN A 96 3.16 7.43 9.82
C GLN A 96 2.23 8.28 8.94
N GLU A 97 1.94 7.84 7.72
CA GLU A 97 1.03 8.56 6.82
C GLU A 97 -0.13 7.66 6.38
N VAL A 98 0.17 6.49 5.80
CA VAL A 98 -0.87 5.60 5.23
C VAL A 98 -1.74 4.96 6.31
N VAL A 99 -1.15 4.38 7.37
CA VAL A 99 -1.92 3.75 8.45
C VAL A 99 -2.84 4.74 9.18
N PRO A 100 -2.38 5.95 9.56
CA PRO A 100 -3.26 6.98 10.10
C PRO A 100 -4.39 7.36 9.15
N PHE A 101 -4.10 7.50 7.85
CA PHE A 101 -5.13 7.72 6.83
C PHE A 101 -6.16 6.59 6.81
N MET A 102 -5.73 5.33 6.78
CA MET A 102 -6.65 4.17 6.79
C MET A 102 -7.54 4.14 8.04
N ARG A 103 -6.98 4.43 9.22
CA ARG A 103 -7.72 4.50 10.49
C ARG A 103 -8.77 5.60 10.48
N ALA A 104 -8.39 6.81 10.06
CA ALA A 104 -9.30 7.94 9.93
C ALA A 104 -10.40 7.64 8.89
N HIS A 105 -10.02 7.05 7.76
CA HIS A 105 -10.96 6.72 6.68
C HIS A 105 -11.93 5.58 7.03
N CYS A 106 -11.53 4.68 7.94
CA CYS A 106 -12.43 3.68 8.53
C CYS A 106 -13.18 4.19 9.77
N GLY A 107 -12.95 5.42 10.22
CA GLY A 107 -13.55 5.96 11.44
C GLY A 107 -13.16 5.21 12.72
N ASN A 108 -12.03 4.49 12.72
CA ASN A 108 -11.57 3.67 13.83
C ASN A 108 -10.07 3.92 14.09
N PRO A 109 -9.69 4.66 15.15
CA PRO A 109 -8.30 4.95 15.47
C PRO A 109 -7.50 3.71 15.87
N ASP A 110 -8.15 2.67 16.39
CA ASP A 110 -7.52 1.42 16.84
C ASP A 110 -7.49 0.34 15.76
N GLU A 111 -7.88 0.68 14.53
CA GLU A 111 -7.91 -0.28 13.43
C GLU A 111 -6.50 -0.82 13.14
N ARG A 112 -6.45 -2.13 12.88
CA ARG A 112 -5.22 -2.88 12.58
C ARG A 112 -5.34 -3.46 11.16
N PRO A 113 -4.87 -2.75 10.13
CA PRO A 113 -4.97 -3.23 8.77
C PRO A 113 -4.31 -4.59 8.57
N MET A 114 -4.90 -5.43 7.72
CA MET A 114 -4.23 -6.62 7.21
C MET A 114 -3.30 -6.23 6.06
N ALA A 115 -2.17 -6.92 5.91
CA ALA A 115 -1.22 -6.69 4.84
C ALA A 115 -1.28 -7.81 3.80
N THR A 116 -1.23 -7.45 2.52
CA THR A 116 -1.20 -8.43 1.42
C THR A 116 -0.42 -7.90 0.22
N GLY A 117 0.08 -8.80 -0.60
CA GLY A 117 0.78 -8.52 -1.85
C GLY A 117 1.31 -9.81 -2.48
N CYS A 118 1.76 -9.72 -3.72
CA CYS A 118 2.32 -10.84 -4.48
C CYS A 118 3.78 -10.55 -4.86
N SER A 119 4.65 -11.58 -4.91
CA SER A 119 6.08 -11.41 -5.23
C SER A 119 6.74 -10.40 -4.28
N MET A 120 7.35 -9.33 -4.77
CA MET A 120 7.90 -8.24 -3.94
C MET A 120 6.85 -7.61 -3.01
N GLY A 121 5.58 -7.58 -3.42
CA GLY A 121 4.49 -7.15 -2.55
C GLY A 121 4.28 -8.06 -1.34
N ALA A 122 4.53 -9.37 -1.48
CA ALA A 122 4.47 -10.31 -0.35
C ALA A 122 5.63 -10.07 0.63
N TYR A 123 6.82 -9.75 0.11
CA TYR A 123 7.97 -9.32 0.91
C TYR A 123 7.63 -8.04 1.71
N HIS A 124 7.06 -7.03 1.05
CA HIS A 124 6.62 -5.79 1.72
C HIS A 124 5.54 -6.06 2.77
N ALA A 125 4.58 -6.94 2.47
CA ALA A 125 3.50 -7.29 3.41
C ALA A 125 4.04 -7.89 4.71
N VAL A 126 5.02 -8.81 4.62
CA VAL A 126 5.64 -9.44 5.80
C VAL A 126 6.49 -8.44 6.58
N ASN A 127 7.35 -7.66 5.91
CA ASN A 127 8.17 -6.65 6.57
C ASN A 127 7.32 -5.62 7.31
N PHE A 128 6.26 -5.14 6.66
CA PHE A 128 5.31 -4.20 7.25
C PHE A 128 4.59 -4.80 8.47
N PHE A 129 4.21 -6.08 8.42
CA PHE A 129 3.57 -6.75 9.56
C PHE A 129 4.49 -6.91 10.78
N LEU A 130 5.80 -7.03 10.56
CA LEU A 130 6.81 -7.22 11.61
C LEU A 130 7.34 -5.92 12.22
N LYS A 131 6.88 -4.75 11.73
CA LYS A 131 7.14 -3.44 12.32
C LYS A 131 6.09 -3.07 13.36
#